data_AF-A0A7X6QF67-F1
#
_entry.id   AF-A0A7X6QF67-F1
#
_cell.length_a   1.000
_cell.length_b   1.000
_cell.length_c   1.000
_cell.angle_alpha   90.00
_cell.angle_beta   90.00
_cell.angle_gamma   90.00
#
_symmetry.space_group_name_H-M   'P 1'
#
loop_
_entity.id
_entity.type
_entity.pdbx_description
1 polymer ?
#
loop_
_entity_poly.entity_id
_entity_poly.type
_entity_poly.pdbx_seq_one_letter_code
_entity_poly.pdbx_strand_id
1 'polypeptide(L)'
;KFAYKCTGVADGASESGGTVRLADGESIVIQGLPIGSTYKVVEHEADKDDYITTVIGDTGSFKVDDFEKSAQFTNTNNRALESDEDIPKTGDTSNNTWLAVFVTSIILLLGLVTADFYLRRQRNTQ
;
A
#
# COMPACT_ATOMS: atom_id res chain seq x y z
N LYS A 1 -14.83 10.54 -15.58
CA LYS A 1 -15.15 10.03 -14.22
C LYS A 1 -16.03 8.81 -14.41
N PHE A 2 -15.63 7.65 -13.87
CA PHE A 2 -16.42 6.42 -13.98
C PHE A 2 -17.21 6.25 -12.69
N ALA A 3 -18.52 6.01 -12.82
CA ALA A 3 -19.39 5.64 -11.72
C ALA A 3 -19.44 4.11 -11.61
N TYR A 4 -19.37 3.60 -10.39
CA TYR A 4 -19.40 2.17 -10.13
C TYR A 4 -20.53 1.83 -9.17
N LYS A 5 -21.00 0.59 -9.23
CA LYS A 5 -21.99 0.10 -8.27
C LYS A 5 -21.25 -0.45 -7.06
N CYS A 6 -21.58 0.07 -5.89
CA CYS A 6 -20.98 -0.35 -4.63
C CYS A 6 -22.03 -1.01 -3.74
N THR A 7 -21.64 -2.08 -3.06
CA THR A 7 -22.47 -2.78 -2.07
C THR A 7 -21.67 -3.04 -0.80
N GLY A 8 -22.30 -2.94 0.38
CA GLY A 8 -21.63 -3.05 1.68
C GLY A 8 -22.05 -1.92 2.61
N VAL A 9 -21.11 -1.40 3.39
CA VAL A 9 -21.31 -0.23 4.28
C VAL A 9 -21.88 0.96 3.50
N ALA A 10 -22.83 1.68 4.09
CA ALA A 10 -23.73 2.63 3.42
C ALA A 10 -23.06 3.86 2.77
N ASP A 11 -21.74 4.03 2.86
CA ASP A 11 -20.98 5.21 2.37
C ASP A 11 -19.76 4.85 1.48
N GLY A 12 -19.85 3.79 0.67
CA GLY A 12 -18.71 3.28 -0.12
C GLY A 12 -18.53 3.84 -1.53
N ALA A 13 -17.49 4.65 -1.75
CA ALA A 13 -16.82 5.02 -3.03
C ALA A 13 -17.61 4.78 -4.35
N SER A 14 -18.66 5.57 -4.59
CA SER A 14 -19.50 5.47 -5.80
C SER A 14 -18.80 5.92 -7.11
N GLU A 15 -17.52 6.29 -7.06
CA GLU A 15 -16.75 6.83 -8.17
C GLU A 15 -15.25 6.57 -8.05
N SER A 16 -14.56 6.56 -9.19
CA SER A 16 -13.09 6.48 -9.23
C SER A 16 -12.45 7.59 -8.38
N GLY A 17 -11.55 7.20 -7.47
CA GLY A 17 -10.90 8.10 -6.52
C GLY A 17 -11.73 8.44 -5.27
N GLY A 18 -12.89 7.79 -5.09
CA GLY A 18 -13.70 7.94 -3.87
C GLY A 18 -13.01 7.38 -2.63
N THR A 19 -13.44 7.87 -1.46
CA THR A 19 -12.98 7.41 -0.15
C THR A 19 -14.13 6.71 0.57
N VAL A 20 -13.82 5.69 1.37
CA VAL A 20 -14.75 4.98 2.25
C VAL A 20 -14.11 4.85 3.63
N ARG A 21 -14.93 4.70 4.66
CA ARG A 21 -14.51 4.32 6.02
C ARG A 21 -15.08 2.96 6.36
N LEU A 22 -14.24 2.09 6.93
CA LEU A 22 -14.59 0.74 7.33
C LEU A 22 -14.16 0.53 8.78
N ALA A 23 -15.04 -0.03 9.59
CA ALA A 23 -14.71 -0.60 10.88
C ALA A 23 -14.14 -2.02 10.73
N ASP A 24 -13.66 -2.59 11.83
CA ASP A 24 -13.21 -3.99 11.85
C ASP A 24 -14.32 -4.94 11.38
N GLY A 25 -13.96 -5.92 10.55
CA GLY A 25 -14.88 -6.86 9.92
C GLY A 25 -15.78 -6.29 8.80
N GLU A 26 -15.73 -4.99 8.52
CA GLU A 26 -16.50 -4.39 7.44
C GLU A 26 -15.79 -4.52 6.07
N SER A 27 -16.60 -4.50 5.00
CA SER A 27 -16.09 -4.51 3.63
C SER A 27 -17.03 -3.78 2.67
N ILE A 28 -16.49 -3.40 1.52
CA ILE A 28 -17.26 -2.98 0.34
C ILE A 28 -16.86 -3.78 -0.88
N VAL A 29 -17.79 -3.93 -1.82
CA VAL A 29 -17.55 -4.53 -3.14
C VAL A 29 -17.84 -3.48 -4.21
N ILE A 30 -16.85 -3.24 -5.08
CA ILE A 30 -16.97 -2.37 -6.24
C ILE A 30 -17.25 -3.26 -7.47
N GLN A 31 -18.43 -3.11 -8.06
CA GLN A 31 -18.91 -3.93 -9.16
C GLN A 31 -18.82 -3.20 -10.50
N GLY A 32 -18.67 -3.96 -11.57
CA GLY A 32 -18.71 -3.44 -12.94
C GLY A 32 -17.43 -2.74 -13.39
N LEU A 33 -16.28 -3.11 -12.82
CA LEU A 33 -14.98 -2.64 -13.29
C LEU A 33 -14.70 -3.23 -14.69
N PRO A 34 -14.39 -2.40 -15.70
CA PRO A 34 -14.04 -2.90 -17.03
C PRO A 34 -12.76 -3.74 -17.03
N ILE A 35 -12.70 -4.74 -17.90
CA ILE A 35 -11.46 -5.49 -18.18
C ILE A 35 -10.38 -4.51 -18.65
N GLY A 36 -9.16 -4.70 -18.17
CA GLY A 36 -8.01 -3.83 -18.41
C GLY A 36 -7.90 -2.66 -17.44
N SER A 37 -8.87 -2.47 -16.53
CA SER A 37 -8.78 -1.44 -15.49
C SER A 37 -7.68 -1.76 -14.50
N THR A 38 -6.93 -0.73 -14.10
CA THR A 38 -5.96 -0.78 -13.01
C THR A 38 -6.56 -0.14 -11.78
N TYR A 39 -6.27 -0.69 -10.60
CA TYR A 39 -6.70 -0.12 -9.33
C TYR A 39 -5.51 0.07 -8.38
N LYS A 40 -5.69 1.03 -7.46
CA LYS A 40 -4.83 1.27 -6.30
C LYS A 40 -5.72 1.68 -5.13
N VAL A 41 -5.59 0.98 -4.01
CA VAL A 41 -6.27 1.29 -2.74
C VAL A 41 -5.23 1.79 -1.75
N VAL A 42 -5.57 2.82 -0.97
CA VAL A 42 -4.67 3.41 0.03
C VAL A 42 -5.47 3.66 1.30
N GLU A 43 -4.92 3.26 2.44
CA GLU A 43 -5.42 3.67 3.75
C GLU A 43 -4.75 4.99 4.15
N HIS A 44 -5.55 6.04 4.33
CA HIS A 44 -5.05 7.39 4.61
C HIS A 44 -4.42 7.56 6.00
N GLU A 45 -4.79 6.70 6.94
CA GLU A 45 -4.35 6.75 8.34
C GLU A 45 -3.52 5.52 8.72
N ALA A 46 -2.91 4.88 7.72
CA ALA A 46 -1.98 3.78 7.94
C ALA A 46 -0.87 4.18 8.92
N ASP A 47 -0.54 3.27 9.83
CA ASP A 47 0.51 3.41 10.84
C ASP A 47 0.39 4.65 11.76
N LYS A 48 -0.84 5.11 12.03
CA LYS A 48 -1.12 6.19 12.98
C LYS A 48 -1.67 5.67 14.31
N ASP A 49 -1.65 6.52 15.33
CA ASP A 49 -2.30 6.28 16.63
C ASP A 49 -1.93 4.95 17.31
N ASP A 50 -0.63 4.59 17.26
CA ASP A 50 -0.08 3.32 17.75
C ASP A 50 -0.61 2.07 17.05
N TYR A 51 -1.14 2.17 15.83
CA TYR A 51 -1.43 1.02 14.98
C TYR A 51 -0.27 0.70 14.03
N ILE A 52 -0.13 -0.58 13.69
CA ILE A 52 0.68 -1.09 12.58
C ILE A 52 -0.28 -1.60 11.51
N THR A 53 -0.16 -1.06 10.31
CA THR A 53 -1.01 -1.41 9.16
C THR A 53 -0.25 -2.35 8.24
N THR A 54 -0.88 -3.48 7.89
CA THR A 54 -0.39 -4.36 6.81
C THR A 54 -1.44 -4.48 5.72
N VAL A 55 -0.98 -4.61 4.48
CA VAL A 55 -1.87 -4.63 3.32
C VAL A 55 -1.48 -5.71 2.32
N ILE A 56 -2.50 -6.32 1.71
CA ILE A 56 -2.35 -7.32 0.65
C ILE A 56 -3.29 -6.94 -0.50
N GLY A 57 -2.77 -6.97 -1.74
CA GLY A 57 -3.59 -6.83 -2.95
C GLY A 57 -4.09 -5.41 -3.22
N ASP A 58 -3.46 -4.38 -2.65
CA ASP A 58 -3.83 -2.96 -2.79
C ASP A 58 -3.69 -2.43 -4.22
N THR A 59 -2.91 -3.09 -5.06
CA THR A 59 -2.74 -2.75 -6.47
C THR A 59 -2.98 -3.95 -7.36
N GLY A 60 -3.46 -3.68 -8.56
CA GLY A 60 -3.65 -4.73 -9.56
C GLY A 60 -4.28 -4.22 -10.83
N SER A 61 -4.43 -5.13 -11.80
CA SER A 61 -5.18 -4.91 -13.03
C SER A 61 -6.09 -6.09 -13.30
N PHE A 62 -7.27 -5.82 -13.85
CA PHE A 62 -8.24 -6.85 -14.22
C PHE A 62 -7.93 -7.39 -15.62
N LYS A 63 -7.62 -8.67 -15.71
CA LYS A 63 -7.50 -9.41 -16.96
C LYS A 63 -8.82 -10.08 -17.32
N VAL A 64 -8.91 -10.62 -18.53
CA VAL A 64 -10.12 -11.31 -19.03
C VAL A 64 -10.50 -12.49 -18.12
N ASP A 65 -9.51 -13.19 -17.58
CA ASP A 65 -9.72 -14.36 -16.73
C ASP A 65 -9.93 -14.03 -15.24
N ASP A 66 -9.84 -12.75 -14.86
CA ASP A 66 -10.03 -12.32 -13.48
C ASP A 66 -11.52 -12.11 -13.18
N PHE A 67 -12.07 -12.95 -12.31
CA PHE A 67 -13.45 -12.80 -11.83
C PHE A 67 -13.57 -11.73 -10.72
N GLU A 68 -12.60 -11.72 -9.79
CA GLU A 68 -12.54 -10.76 -8.68
C GLU A 68 -11.10 -10.47 -8.26
N LYS A 69 -10.91 -9.35 -7.56
CA LYS A 69 -9.68 -8.97 -6.88
C LYS A 69 -10.04 -8.40 -5.52
N SER A 70 -9.22 -8.67 -4.51
CA SER A 70 -9.40 -8.18 -3.15
C SER A 70 -8.20 -7.35 -2.70
N ALA A 71 -8.48 -6.32 -1.90
CA ALA A 71 -7.49 -5.59 -1.13
C ALA A 71 -7.87 -5.71 0.34
N GLN A 72 -6.97 -6.22 1.17
CA GLN A 72 -7.19 -6.43 2.60
C GLN A 72 -6.21 -5.60 3.41
N PHE A 73 -6.73 -4.85 4.37
CA PHE A 73 -5.96 -4.06 5.33
C PHE A 73 -6.15 -4.67 6.73
N THR A 74 -5.06 -4.81 7.47
CA THR A 74 -5.06 -5.30 8.86
C THR A 74 -4.37 -4.26 9.73
N ASN A 75 -5.14 -3.67 10.64
CA ASN A 75 -4.67 -2.65 11.59
C ASN A 75 -4.49 -3.28 12.97
N THR A 76 -3.24 -3.44 13.41
CA THR A 76 -2.90 -4.05 14.71
C THR A 76 -2.49 -2.97 15.68
N ASN A 77 -3.18 -2.86 16.83
CA ASN A 77 -2.77 -1.91 17.87
C ASN A 77 -1.45 -2.39 18.50
N ASN A 78 -0.38 -1.63 18.37
CA ASN A 78 0.95 -1.95 18.86
C ASN A 78 0.98 -2.13 20.39
N ARG A 79 0.14 -1.39 21.15
CA ARG A 79 0.05 -1.56 22.61
C ARG A 79 -0.53 -2.93 23.00
N ALA A 80 -1.36 -3.52 22.16
CA ALA A 80 -1.85 -4.88 22.37
C ALA A 80 -0.76 -5.95 22.16
N LEU A 81 0.36 -5.59 21.50
CA LEU A 81 1.55 -6.45 21.37
C LEU A 81 2.49 -6.32 22.59
N GLU A 82 2.42 -5.20 23.31
CA GLU A 82 3.28 -4.92 24.47
C GLU A 82 2.72 -5.42 25.81
N SER A 83 1.44 -5.83 25.85
CA SER A 83 0.76 -6.26 27.09
C SER A 83 1.06 -7.69 27.56
N ASP A 84 2.04 -8.37 26.96
CA ASP A 84 2.57 -9.65 27.48
C ASP A 84 3.79 -9.34 28.38
N GLU A 85 3.52 -9.07 29.66
CA GLU A 85 4.47 -8.44 30.60
C GLU A 85 5.54 -9.39 31.18
N ASP A 86 5.62 -10.66 30.74
CA ASP A 86 6.54 -11.68 31.28
C ASP A 86 7.67 -12.12 30.31
N ILE A 87 7.80 -11.45 29.16
CA ILE A 87 8.91 -11.70 28.22
C ILE A 87 10.09 -10.74 28.48
N PRO A 88 11.32 -11.24 28.71
CA PRO A 88 12.48 -10.38 28.90
C PRO A 88 12.73 -9.57 27.61
N LYS A 89 12.79 -8.25 27.75
CA LYS A 89 13.08 -7.32 26.65
C LYS A 89 14.55 -7.46 26.22
N THR A 90 14.86 -8.44 25.37
CA THR A 90 16.20 -8.66 24.81
C THR A 90 16.43 -7.81 23.57
N GLY A 91 16.62 -6.50 23.73
CA GLY A 91 17.35 -5.64 22.78
C GLY A 91 16.88 -5.52 21.31
N ASP A 92 15.89 -6.27 20.84
CA ASP A 92 15.38 -6.22 19.46
C ASP A 92 14.39 -5.06 19.32
N THR A 93 14.91 -3.84 19.46
CA THR A 93 14.21 -2.65 18.99
C THR A 93 14.47 -2.52 17.50
N SER A 94 13.59 -3.08 16.66
CA SER A 94 13.64 -2.79 15.23
C SER A 94 13.22 -1.32 15.03
N ASN A 95 14.22 -0.47 14.81
CA ASN A 95 14.02 0.94 14.54
C ASN A 95 13.77 1.14 13.04
N ASN A 96 12.53 1.47 12.69
CA ASN A 96 12.07 1.66 11.30
C ASN A 96 12.81 2.81 10.57
N THR A 97 13.62 3.60 11.29
CA THR A 97 14.56 4.58 10.73
C THR A 97 15.63 3.95 9.84
N TRP A 98 16.08 2.72 10.12
CA TRP A 98 17.12 2.10 9.30
C TRP A 98 16.60 1.67 7.92
N LEU A 99 15.39 1.11 7.84
CA LEU A 99 14.81 0.70 6.56
C LEU A 99 14.60 1.91 5.62
N ALA A 100 14.17 3.06 6.16
CA ALA A 100 14.03 4.30 5.38
C ALA A 100 15.38 4.81 4.83
N VAL A 101 16.47 4.72 5.62
CA VAL A 101 17.82 5.07 5.16
C VAL A 101 18.30 4.12 4.07
N PHE A 102 18.03 2.81 4.18
CA PHE A 102 18.40 1.84 3.16
C PHE A 102 17.61 2.04 1.85
N VAL A 103 16.29 2.27 1.92
CA VAL A 103 15.45 2.49 0.72
C VAL A 103 15.80 3.80 0.01
N THR A 104 16.02 4.89 0.75
CA THR A 104 16.40 6.19 0.16
C THR A 104 17.78 6.14 -0.50
N SER A 105 18.73 5.41 0.10
CA SER A 105 20.06 5.23 -0.49
C SER A 105 20.05 4.40 -1.78
N ILE A 106 19.14 3.41 -1.89
CA ILE A 106 18.95 2.62 -3.11
C ILE A 106 18.39 3.49 -4.25
N ILE A 107 17.40 4.36 -3.96
CA ILE A 107 16.83 5.28 -4.96
C ILE A 107 17.88 6.29 -5.43
N LEU A 108 18.70 6.83 -4.51
CA LEU A 108 19.79 7.75 -4.84
C LEU A 108 20.85 7.08 -5.74
N LEU A 109 21.24 5.83 -5.45
CA LEU A 109 22.21 5.09 -6.25
C LEU A 109 21.70 4.77 -7.65
N LEU A 110 20.43 4.38 -7.80
CA LEU A 110 19.83 4.15 -9.12
C LEU A 110 19.77 5.43 -9.96
N GLY A 111 19.50 6.59 -9.33
CA GLY A 111 19.57 7.89 -9.99
C GLY A 111 20.97 8.25 -10.49
N LEU A 112 22.00 8.01 -9.67
CA LEU A 112 23.40 8.27 -10.06
C LEU A 112 23.88 7.34 -11.18
N VAL A 113 23.54 6.04 -11.14
CA VAL A 113 23.94 5.07 -12.17
C VAL A 113 23.24 5.36 -13.51
N THR A 114 21.97 5.74 -13.48
CA THR A 114 21.24 6.11 -14.71
C THR A 114 21.76 7.41 -15.33
N ALA A 115 22.12 8.40 -14.51
CA ALA A 115 22.78 9.62 -14.98
C ALA A 115 24.17 9.34 -15.58
N ASP A 116 24.99 8.51 -14.93
CA ASP A 116 26.33 8.15 -15.44
C ASP A 116 26.23 7.33 -16.74
N PHE A 117 25.25 6.42 -16.86
CA PHE A 117 24.95 5.73 -18.11
C PHE A 117 24.50 6.69 -19.22
N TYR A 118 23.62 7.64 -18.89
CA TYR A 118 23.14 8.66 -19.83
C TYR A 118 24.28 9.54 -20.37
N LEU A 119 25.14 10.03 -19.48
CA LEU A 119 26.29 10.86 -19.84
C LEU A 119 27.35 10.09 -20.65
N ARG A 120 27.62 8.82 -20.31
CA ARG A 120 28.53 7.96 -21.09
C ARG A 120 28.00 7.68 -22.49
N ARG A 121 26.68 7.49 -22.65
CA ARG A 121 26.06 7.29 -23.96
C ARG A 121 26.16 8.55 -24.84
N GLN A 122 25.94 9.74 -24.26
CA GLN A 122 26.09 11.01 -24.97
C GLN A 122 27.54 11.26 -25.41
N ARG A 123 28.53 10.87 -24.60
CA ARG A 123 29.95 11.00 -24.96
C ARG A 123 30.40 10.07 -26.08
N ASN A 124 29.74 8.92 -26.26
CA ASN A 124 30.05 7.96 -27.33
C ASN A 124 29.28 8.23 -28.64
N THR A 125 28.45 9.27 -28.69
CA THR A 125 27.68 9.70 -29.89
C THR A 125 28.19 11.01 -30.51
N GLN A 126 29.38 11.45 -30.10
CA GLN A 126 30.21 12.46 -30.76
C GLN A 126 31.45 11.76 -31.32
#